data_AF-A0A6M1SY06-F1
#
_entry.id   AF-A0A6M1SY06-F1
#
_cell.length_a   1.000
_cell.length_b   1.000
_cell.length_c   1.000
_cell.angle_alpha   90.00
_cell.angle_beta   90.00
_cell.angle_gamma   90.00
#
_symmetry.space_group_name_H-M   'P 1'
#
loop_
_entity.id
_entity.type
_entity.pdbx_description
1 polymer ?
#
loop_
_entity_poly.entity_id
_entity_poly.type
_entity_poly.pdbx_seq_one_letter_code
_entity_poly.pdbx_strand_id
1 'polypeptide(L)' 'MQTKRTPWVHVTDKPAWANSKVSAYRIWMQTDGRRFWQRHEWLMRDRSVDLCDWIDAHTTSFPVHYEDCTSEELIAA' A
#
# COMPACT_ATOMS: atom_id res chain seq x y z
N MET A 1 17.44 0.62 -13.07
CA MET A 1 16.14 0.33 -12.43
C MET A 1 15.71 1.57 -11.66
N GLN A 2 14.56 2.16 -12.00
CA GLN A 2 14.07 3.39 -11.38
C GLN A 2 12.98 3.06 -10.35
N THR A 3 13.13 3.57 -9.13
CA THR A 3 12.14 3.42 -8.06
C THR A 3 11.53 4.78 -7.72
N LYS A 4 10.20 4.84 -7.64
CA LYS A 4 9.43 6.01 -7.22
C LYS A 4 8.44 5.60 -6.13
N ARG A 5 7.94 6.59 -5.38
CA ARG A 5 6.86 6.37 -4.42
C ARG A 5 5.82 7.48 -4.52
N THR A 6 4.58 7.16 -4.24
CA THR A 6 3.53 8.17 -4.07
C THR A 6 3.76 8.94 -2.75
N PRO A 7 3.17 10.14 -2.61
CA PRO A 7 2.97 10.74 -1.30
C PRO A 7 2.16 9.82 -0.38
N TRP A 8 2.24 10.07 0.92
CA TRP A 8 1.36 9.44 1.89
C TRP A 8 -0.09 9.90 1.68
N VAL A 9 -1.02 8.94 1.74
CA VAL A 9 -2.45 9.17 1.75
C VAL A 9 -2.96 8.86 3.15
N HIS A 10 -3.39 9.88 3.88
CA HIS A 10 -3.96 9.72 5.21
C HIS A 10 -5.40 9.19 5.12
N VAL A 11 -5.72 8.23 5.97
CA VAL A 11 -7.01 7.52 5.97
C VAL A 11 -7.70 7.53 7.34
N THR A 12 -7.12 8.19 8.34
CA THR A 12 -7.68 8.27 9.70
C THR A 12 -9.12 8.79 9.74
N ASP A 13 -9.45 9.75 8.88
CA ASP A 13 -10.77 10.39 8.83
C ASP A 13 -11.70 9.75 7.79
N LYS A 14 -11.28 8.66 7.14
CA LYS A 14 -12.07 8.02 6.08
C LYS A 14 -12.96 6.93 6.69
N PRO A 15 -14.30 6.99 6.52
CA PRO A 15 -15.22 6.02 7.10
C PRO A 15 -14.91 4.55 6.73
N ALA A 16 -14.46 4.30 5.50
CA ALA A 16 -14.07 2.95 5.05
C ALA A 16 -12.89 2.35 5.85
N TRP A 17 -12.13 3.18 6.57
CA TRP A 17 -10.94 2.80 7.35
C TRP A 17 -11.16 3.00 8.86
N ALA A 18 -12.39 3.24 9.30
CA ALA A 18 -12.70 3.55 10.70
C ALA A 18 -12.15 2.49 11.67
N ASN A 19 -12.31 1.21 11.31
CA ASN A 19 -11.87 0.06 12.10
C ASN A 19 -10.45 -0.44 11.74
N SER A 20 -9.76 0.20 10.80
CA SER A 20 -8.42 -0.21 10.41
C SER A 20 -7.36 0.25 11.41
N LYS A 21 -6.30 -0.56 11.58
CA LYS A 21 -5.08 -0.16 12.30
C LYS A 21 -4.21 0.83 11.51
N VAL A 22 -4.54 1.08 10.24
CA VAL A 22 -3.80 1.96 9.34
C VAL A 22 -4.20 3.43 9.54
N SER A 23 -3.21 4.32 9.54
CA SER A 23 -3.37 5.78 9.58
C SER A 23 -3.04 6.45 8.25
N ALA A 24 -2.12 5.88 7.47
CA ALA A 24 -1.81 6.32 6.12
C ALA A 24 -1.22 5.17 5.28
N TYR A 25 -1.23 5.31 3.96
CA TYR A 25 -0.55 4.37 3.06
C TYR A 25 0.16 5.11 1.92
N ARG A 26 1.13 4.46 1.28
CA ARG A 26 1.72 4.89 0.01
C ARG A 26 2.16 3.69 -0.83
N ILE A 27 2.34 3.92 -2.12
CA ILE A 27 2.71 2.88 -3.08
C ILE A 27 4.12 3.17 -3.57
N TRP A 28 4.98 2.15 -3.52
CA TRP A 28 6.25 2.14 -4.22
C TRP A 28 6.06 1.50 -5.58
N MET A 29 6.70 2.07 -6.58
CA MET A 29 6.72 1.57 -7.95
C MET A 29 8.17 1.44 -8.41
N GLN A 30 8.47 0.34 -9.07
CA GLN A 30 9.77 0.07 -9.66
C GLN A 30 9.59 -0.42 -11.10
N THR A 31 10.48 -0.01 -11.99
CA THR A 31 10.50 -0.50 -13.36
C THR A 31 11.92 -0.63 -13.90
N ASP A 32 12.13 -1.65 -14.73
CA ASP A 32 13.34 -1.87 -15.53
C ASP A 32 13.15 -1.46 -17.00
N GLY A 33 12.00 -0.85 -17.33
CA GLY A 33 11.59 -0.50 -18.69
C GLY A 33 10.80 -1.59 -19.43
N ARG A 34 10.72 -2.80 -18.89
CA ARG A 34 9.94 -3.93 -19.45
C ARG A 34 8.93 -4.50 -18.47
N ARG A 35 9.28 -4.52 -17.18
CA ARG A 35 8.45 -4.98 -16.07
C ARG A 35 8.16 -3.84 -15.11
N PHE A 36 7.05 -3.97 -14.42
CA PHE A 36 6.62 -3.05 -13.39
C PHE A 36 6.43 -3.85 -12.12
N TRP A 37 6.93 -3.31 -11.03
CA TRP A 37 6.71 -3.85 -9.70
C TRP A 37 6.07 -2.78 -8.84
N GLN A 38 5.19 -3.21 -7.95
CA GLN A 38 4.63 -2.35 -6.92
C GLN A 38 4.73 -3.00 -5.55
N ARG A 39 4.76 -2.18 -4.49
CA ARG A 39 4.51 -2.65 -3.13
C ARG A 39 3.85 -1.56 -2.30
N HIS A 40 3.12 -1.98 -1.29
CA HIS A 40 2.45 -1.08 -0.36
C HIS A 40 3.31 -0.82 0.87
N GLU A 41 3.28 0.41 1.36
CA GLU A 41 3.81 0.79 2.66
C GLU A 41 2.67 1.40 3.48
N TRP A 42 2.45 0.84 4.66
CA TRP A 42 1.36 1.18 5.56
C TRP A 42 1.95 1.85 6.80
N LEU A 43 1.45 3.03 7.14
CA LEU A 43 1.70 3.68 8.42
C LEU A 43 0.56 3.34 9.36
N MET A 44 0.87 2.64 10.44
CA MET A 44 -0.08 2.19 11.44
C MET A 44 -0.39 3.33 12.44
N ARG A 45 -1.52 3.24 13.16
CA ARG A 45 -1.94 4.25 14.15
C ARG A 45 -1.01 4.31 15.37
N ASP A 46 -0.31 3.22 15.66
CA ASP A 46 0.76 3.17 16.67
C ASP A 46 2.09 3.75 16.17
N ARG A 47 2.10 4.31 14.96
CA ARG A 47 3.26 4.88 14.23
C ARG A 47 4.28 3.85 13.74
N SER A 48 4.01 2.55 13.86
CA SER A 48 4.80 1.53 13.17
C SER A 48 4.57 1.60 11.67
N VAL A 49 5.53 1.10 10.90
CA VAL A 49 5.46 1.04 9.44
C VAL A 49 5.57 -0.41 9.02
N ASP A 50 4.60 -0.86 8.23
CA ASP A 50 4.63 -2.15 7.56
C ASP A 50 4.91 -1.94 6.06
N LEU A 51 5.78 -2.78 5.50
CA LEU A 51 6.24 -2.66 4.12
C LEU A 51 6.16 -4.03 3.46
N CYS A 52 5.19 -4.19 2.57
CA CYS A 52 4.96 -5.44 1.88
C CYS A 52 6.08 -5.75 0.86
N ASP A 53 6.14 -7.00 0.42
CA ASP A 53 7.02 -7.42 -0.66
C ASP A 53 6.62 -6.84 -2.02
N TRP A 54 7.56 -6.84 -2.96
CA TRP A 54 7.33 -6.42 -4.34
C TRP A 54 6.45 -7.42 -5.09
N ILE A 55 5.38 -6.90 -5.68
CA ILE A 55 4.42 -7.62 -6.51
C ILE A 55 4.73 -7.27 -7.97
N ASP A 56 4.90 -8.28 -8.82
CA ASP A 56 5.02 -8.10 -10.27
C ASP A 56 3.65 -7.65 -10.82
N ALA A 57 3.59 -6.41 -11.29
CA ALA A 57 2.39 -5.81 -11.83
C ALA A 57 2.32 -6.10 -13.34
N HIS A 58 1.66 -7.21 -13.70
CA HIS A 58 1.47 -7.60 -15.11
C HIS A 58 0.35 -6.82 -15.84
N THR A 59 -0.42 -5.98 -15.14
CA THR A 59 -1.58 -5.27 -15.72
C THR A 59 -1.46 -3.75 -15.55
N THR A 60 -1.66 -3.02 -16.64
CA THR A 60 -1.70 -1.54 -16.75
C THR A 60 -2.91 -0.89 -16.10
N SER A 61 -3.74 -1.65 -15.37
CA SER A 61 -4.80 -1.11 -14.56
C SER A 61 -4.17 -0.41 -13.35
N PHE A 62 -4.48 0.88 -13.19
CA PHE A 62 -4.23 1.66 -11.98
C PHE A 62 -4.42 0.80 -10.73
N PRO A 63 -3.61 1.01 -9.67
CA PRO A 63 -3.67 0.19 -8.48
C PRO A 63 -5.11 0.18 -7.99
N VAL A 64 -5.79 -0.94 -8.18
CA VAL A 64 -6.93 -1.30 -7.35
C VAL A 64 -6.41 -1.03 -5.95
N HIS A 65 -7.13 -0.23 -5.16
CA HIS A 65 -6.90 -0.15 -3.73
C HIS A 65 -6.96 -1.59 -3.24
N TYR A 66 -5.81 -2.26 -3.23
CA TYR A 66 -5.73 -3.70 -3.17
C TYR A 66 -5.89 -3.98 -1.69
N GLU A 67 -7.14 -4.21 -1.30
CA GLU A 67 -7.48 -4.72 0.01
C GLU A 67 -6.81 -6.09 0.23
N ASP A 68 -6.39 -6.82 -0.81
CA ASP A 68 -5.70 -8.13 -0.63
C ASP A 68 -4.26 -8.06 -0.10
N CYS A 69 -3.69 -6.87 0.18
CA CYS A 69 -2.50 -6.77 1.04
C CYS A 69 -2.84 -6.51 2.51
N THR A 70 -4.12 -6.49 2.88
CA THR A 70 -4.49 -6.57 4.29
C THR A 70 -4.29 -8.01 4.71
N SER A 71 -3.28 -8.30 5.55
CA SER A 71 -3.41 -9.48 6.39
C SER A 71 -4.73 -9.35 7.17
N GLU A 72 -5.42 -10.46 7.43
CA GLU A 72 -6.64 -10.44 8.27
C GLU A 72 -6.38 -9.73 9.62
N GLU A 73 -5.11 -9.61 10.03
CA GLU A 73 -4.64 -8.89 11.22
C GLU A 73 -4.75 -7.35 11.14
N LEU A 74 -4.83 -6.75 9.94
CA LEU A 74 -4.99 -5.31 9.74
C LEU A 74 -6.46 -4.85 9.87
N ILE A 75 -7.40 -5.77 9.63
CA ILE A 75 -8.86 -5.56 9.73
C ILE A 75 -9.43 -6.15 11.04
N ALA A 76 -8.81 -7.18 11.61
CA ALA A 76 -9.25 -7.79 12.87
C ALA A 76 -8.77 -6.99 14.10
N ALA A 77 -9.70 -6.23 14.66
CA ALA A 77 -9.75 -5.83 16.07
C ALA A 77 -11.17 -6.09 16.60
#